data_AF-A0AAN5PMP3-F1
#
_entry.id   AF-A0AAN5PMP3-F1
#
_cell.length_a   1.000
_cell.length_b   1.000
_cell.length_c   1.000
_cell.angle_alpha   90.00
_cell.angle_beta   90.00
_cell.angle_gamma   90.00
#
_symmetry.space_group_name_H-M   'P 1'
#
loop_
_entity.id
_entity.type
_entity.pdbx_description
1 polymer ?
#
loop_
_entity_poly.entity_id
_entity_poly.type
_entity_poly.pdbx_seq_one_letter_code
_entity_poly.pdbx_strand_id
1 'polypeptide(L)'
;GLATLIITIALAVDATLEPFIALLADRVGLLKVIRLGMVAMLLLSIPIFFLLATGNVVLIAMGLVFMSILIAITYAPLNAYMVTLFPHQYRYSGFGVAFNIGISLFGGTTPIVMMWLVNSTSNFISPAWYYMFGAIIGLASIMVCERGRRRLIRLESTLAY
;
A
#
# COMPACT_ATOMS: atom_id res chain seq x y z
N GLY A 1 -21.66 1.35 15.87
CA GLY A 1 -22.43 2.42 15.21
C GLY A 1 -22.47 2.19 13.71
N LEU A 2 -23.26 2.95 12.96
CA LEU A 2 -23.36 2.79 11.50
C LEU A 2 -22.00 2.92 10.80
N ALA A 3 -21.15 3.86 11.23
CA ALA A 3 -19.79 4.03 10.70
C ALA A 3 -18.89 2.79 10.91
N THR A 4 -18.97 2.14 12.09
CA THR A 4 -18.14 0.96 12.36
C THR A 4 -18.56 -0.23 11.50
N LEU A 5 -19.86 -0.40 11.23
CA LEU A 5 -20.35 -1.45 10.33
C LEU A 5 -19.82 -1.27 8.91
N ILE A 6 -19.83 -0.04 8.40
CA ILE A 6 -19.29 0.26 7.05
C ILE A 6 -17.79 -0.08 6.99
N ILE A 7 -17.03 0.31 8.02
CA ILE A 7 -15.59 0.00 8.08
C ILE A 7 -15.37 -1.52 8.17
N THR A 8 -16.15 -2.25 8.96
CA THR A 8 -16.07 -3.72 9.03
C THR A 8 -16.34 -4.37 7.68
N ILE A 9 -17.35 -3.90 6.93
CA ILE A 9 -17.64 -4.40 5.58
C ILE A 9 -16.47 -4.10 4.64
N ALA A 10 -15.92 -2.88 4.66
CA ALA A 10 -14.78 -2.50 3.83
C ALA A 10 -13.54 -3.38 4.11
N LEU A 11 -13.25 -3.66 5.39
CA LEU A 11 -12.16 -4.56 5.79
C LEU A 11 -12.42 -6.02 5.41
N ALA A 12 -13.67 -6.49 5.46
CA ALA A 12 -14.00 -7.83 5.00
C ALA A 12 -13.81 -7.97 3.48
N VAL A 13 -14.17 -6.94 2.71
CA VAL A 13 -13.93 -6.88 1.27
C VAL A 13 -12.42 -6.88 0.97
N ASP A 14 -11.66 -6.06 1.69
CA ASP A 14 -10.19 -6.00 1.62
C ASP A 14 -9.56 -7.39 1.81
N ALA A 15 -9.80 -8.01 2.97
CA ALA A 15 -9.27 -9.32 3.33
C ALA A 15 -9.66 -10.43 2.34
N THR A 16 -10.87 -10.34 1.76
CA THR A 16 -11.34 -11.32 0.78
C THR A 16 -10.66 -11.12 -0.57
N LEU A 17 -10.36 -9.89 -0.98
CA LEU A 17 -9.76 -9.56 -2.27
C LEU A 17 -8.25 -9.84 -2.33
N GLU A 18 -7.53 -9.67 -1.22
CA GLU A 18 -6.09 -9.91 -1.14
C GLU A 18 -5.63 -11.24 -1.77
N PRO A 19 -6.21 -12.43 -1.46
CA PRO A 19 -5.78 -13.68 -2.08
C PRO A 19 -6.00 -13.71 -3.60
N PHE A 20 -7.09 -13.14 -4.11
CA PHE A 20 -7.34 -13.09 -5.57
C PHE A 20 -6.33 -12.19 -6.27
N ILE A 21 -6.02 -11.04 -5.67
CA ILE A 21 -5.04 -10.09 -6.18
C ILE A 21 -3.64 -10.71 -6.12
N ALA A 22 -3.30 -11.41 -5.03
CA ALA A 22 -2.02 -12.11 -4.91
C ALA A 22 -1.86 -13.16 -6.03
N LEU A 23 -2.87 -13.99 -6.26
CA LEU A 23 -2.87 -14.97 -7.35
C LEU A 23 -2.74 -14.32 -8.73
N LEU A 24 -3.42 -13.19 -8.96
CA LEU A 24 -3.29 -12.43 -10.20
C LEU A 24 -1.87 -11.86 -10.35
N ALA A 25 -1.30 -11.33 -9.27
CA ALA A 25 0.01 -10.74 -9.25
C ALA A 25 1.13 -11.76 -9.45
N ASP A 26 0.96 -13.00 -8.98
CA ASP A 26 1.88 -14.10 -9.26
C ASP A 26 1.93 -14.43 -10.76
N ARG A 27 0.81 -14.30 -11.48
CA ARG A 27 0.73 -14.53 -12.93
C ARG A 27 1.23 -13.36 -13.77
N VAL A 28 0.86 -12.12 -13.41
CA VAL A 28 1.19 -10.91 -14.19
C VAL A 28 2.60 -10.39 -13.86
N GLY A 29 3.04 -10.63 -12.63
CA GLY A 29 4.28 -10.16 -12.04
C GLY A 29 4.03 -9.18 -10.89
N LEU A 30 4.50 -9.54 -9.68
CA LEU A 30 4.33 -8.78 -8.44
C LEU A 30 4.66 -7.29 -8.60
N LEU A 31 5.83 -6.97 -9.15
CA LEU A 31 6.29 -5.59 -9.31
C LEU A 31 5.38 -4.75 -10.23
N LYS A 32 4.76 -5.35 -11.24
CA LYS A 32 3.86 -4.63 -12.15
C LYS A 32 2.57 -4.26 -11.41
N VAL A 33 2.01 -5.21 -10.66
CA VAL A 33 0.79 -4.98 -9.88
C VAL A 33 1.02 -3.95 -8.78
N ILE A 34 2.13 -4.05 -8.03
CA ILE A 34 2.44 -3.06 -6.99
C ILE A 34 2.58 -1.65 -7.60
N ARG A 35 3.29 -1.49 -8.73
CA ARG A 35 3.41 -0.17 -9.39
C ARG A 35 2.06 0.37 -9.84
N LEU A 36 1.21 -0.49 -10.42
CA LEU A 36 -0.12 -0.10 -10.84
C LEU A 36 -0.97 0.34 -9.64
N GLY A 37 -0.92 -0.40 -8.52
CA GLY A 37 -1.56 -0.04 -7.26
C GLY A 37 -1.09 1.32 -6.74
N MET A 38 0.22 1.55 -6.69
CA MET A 38 0.79 2.82 -6.22
C MET A 38 0.43 4.00 -7.13
N VAL A 39 0.44 3.82 -8.46
CA VAL A 39 0.01 4.87 -9.41
C VAL A 39 -1.48 5.14 -9.27
N ALA A 40 -2.30 4.09 -9.15
CA ALA A 40 -3.74 4.22 -8.92
C ALA A 40 -4.01 4.94 -7.60
N MET A 41 -3.28 4.62 -6.54
CA MET A 41 -3.37 5.29 -5.24
C MET A 41 -2.98 6.76 -5.32
N LEU A 42 -1.95 7.11 -6.10
CA LEU A 42 -1.54 8.50 -6.33
C LEU A 42 -2.63 9.30 -7.07
N LEU A 43 -3.28 8.72 -8.08
CA LEU A 43 -4.28 9.40 -8.90
C LEU A 43 -5.68 9.41 -8.25
N LEU A 44 -6.06 8.32 -7.58
CA LEU A 44 -7.41 8.12 -7.08
C LEU A 44 -7.60 8.50 -5.61
N SER A 45 -6.53 8.77 -4.85
CA SER A 45 -6.69 9.22 -3.45
C SER A 45 -7.55 10.47 -3.35
N ILE A 46 -7.27 11.52 -4.15
CA ILE A 46 -8.05 12.77 -4.11
C ILE A 46 -9.55 12.54 -4.40
N PRO A 47 -9.96 11.92 -5.54
CA PRO A 47 -11.37 11.73 -5.82
C PRO A 47 -12.07 10.85 -4.77
N ILE A 48 -11.38 9.84 -4.22
CA ILE A 48 -11.97 9.02 -3.14
C ILE A 48 -12.20 9.86 -1.88
N PHE A 49 -11.26 10.75 -1.51
CA PHE A 49 -11.46 11.65 -0.38
C PHE A 49 -12.58 12.66 -0.60
N PHE A 50 -12.87 13.06 -1.85
CA PHE A 50 -14.08 13.81 -2.15
C PHE A 50 -15.36 13.02 -1.84
N LEU A 51 -15.42 11.73 -2.19
CA LEU A 51 -16.54 10.86 -1.80
C LEU A 51 -16.70 10.82 -0.27
N LEU A 52 -15.59 10.71 0.47
CA LEU A 52 -15.61 10.69 1.94
C LEU A 52 -16.08 12.03 2.55
N ALA A 53 -15.86 13.16 1.87
CA ALA A 53 -16.22 14.50 2.37
C ALA A 53 -17.68 14.90 2.09
N THR A 54 -18.46 14.11 1.37
CA THR A 54 -19.84 14.48 0.95
C THR A 54 -20.89 14.44 2.07
N GLY A 55 -20.59 13.82 3.22
CA GLY A 55 -21.54 13.64 4.32
C GLY A 55 -22.68 12.63 4.05
N ASN A 56 -22.79 12.12 2.82
CA ASN A 56 -23.74 11.07 2.47
C ASN A 56 -23.16 9.70 2.79
N VAL A 57 -23.87 8.95 3.64
CA VAL A 57 -23.47 7.61 4.10
C VAL A 57 -23.13 6.65 2.95
N VAL A 58 -23.89 6.66 1.86
CA VAL A 58 -23.70 5.75 0.73
C VAL A 58 -22.43 6.09 -0.04
N LEU A 59 -22.18 7.39 -0.28
CA LEU A 59 -20.96 7.86 -0.95
C LEU A 59 -19.71 7.58 -0.10
N ILE A 60 -19.80 7.77 1.22
CA ILE A 60 -18.73 7.43 2.16
C ILE A 60 -18.43 5.92 2.13
N ALA A 61 -19.47 5.08 2.17
CA ALA A 61 -19.31 3.63 2.11
C ALA A 61 -18.61 3.18 0.81
N MET A 62 -19.03 3.74 -0.33
CA MET A 62 -18.36 3.46 -1.61
C MET A 62 -16.90 3.93 -1.61
N GLY A 63 -16.62 5.13 -1.08
CA GLY A 63 -15.26 5.65 -0.96
C GLY A 63 -14.36 4.74 -0.12
N LEU A 64 -14.86 4.24 1.01
CA LEU A 64 -14.12 3.31 1.86
C LEU A 64 -13.84 1.98 1.16
N VAL A 65 -14.82 1.42 0.46
CA VAL A 65 -14.64 0.19 -0.33
C VAL A 65 -13.62 0.39 -1.45
N PHE A 66 -13.67 1.52 -2.17
CA PHE A 66 -12.68 1.83 -3.20
C PHE A 66 -11.27 1.97 -2.63
N MET A 67 -11.13 2.62 -1.46
CA MET A 67 -9.83 2.70 -0.79
C MET A 67 -9.32 1.33 -0.36
N SER A 68 -10.18 0.49 0.21
CA SER A 68 -9.83 -0.90 0.55
C SER A 68 -9.33 -1.66 -0.67
N ILE A 69 -10.01 -1.57 -1.82
CA ILE A 69 -9.56 -2.22 -3.05
C ILE A 69 -8.15 -1.74 -3.47
N LEU A 70 -7.87 -0.43 -3.40
CA LEU A 70 -6.55 0.10 -3.74
C LEU A 70 -5.45 -0.38 -2.78
N ILE A 71 -5.78 -0.46 -1.49
CA ILE A 71 -4.88 -1.00 -0.47
C ILE A 71 -4.61 -2.47 -0.78
N ALA A 72 -5.64 -3.30 -0.99
CA ALA A 72 -5.50 -4.71 -1.35
C ALA A 72 -4.60 -4.93 -2.58
N ILE A 73 -4.80 -4.15 -3.65
CA ILE A 73 -4.00 -4.22 -4.90
C ILE A 73 -2.51 -3.98 -4.62
N THR A 74 -2.21 -3.15 -3.63
CA THR A 74 -0.85 -2.73 -3.32
C THR A 74 -0.20 -3.64 -2.27
N TYR A 75 -0.91 -3.93 -1.18
CA TYR A 75 -0.38 -4.63 -0.01
C TYR A 75 -0.20 -6.13 -0.24
N ALA A 76 -1.15 -6.79 -0.91
CA ALA A 76 -1.09 -8.22 -1.17
C ALA A 76 0.19 -8.64 -1.93
N PRO A 77 0.51 -8.06 -3.11
CA PRO A 77 1.75 -8.40 -3.82
C PRO A 77 3.01 -7.83 -3.16
N LEU A 78 2.90 -6.74 -2.37
CA LEU A 78 4.04 -6.14 -1.67
C LEU A 78 4.61 -7.11 -0.63
N ASN A 79 3.76 -7.71 0.20
CA ASN A 79 4.21 -8.67 1.22
C ASN A 79 4.91 -9.88 0.58
N ALA A 80 4.35 -10.41 -0.51
CA ALA A 80 4.99 -11.48 -1.28
C ALA A 80 6.35 -11.04 -1.86
N TYR A 81 6.45 -9.82 -2.39
CA TYR A 81 7.69 -9.28 -2.94
C TYR A 81 8.77 -9.09 -1.87
N MET A 82 8.42 -8.56 -0.69
CA MET A 82 9.40 -8.29 0.37
C MET A 82 10.13 -9.54 0.84
N VAL A 83 9.41 -10.67 0.94
CA VAL A 83 9.97 -11.98 1.29
C VAL A 83 11.04 -12.42 0.27
N THR A 84 10.92 -12.03 -0.99
CA THR A 84 11.92 -12.35 -2.03
C THR A 84 13.22 -11.55 -1.93
N LEU A 85 13.22 -10.43 -1.20
CA LEU A 85 14.41 -9.58 -1.00
C LEU A 85 15.41 -10.19 -0.01
N PHE A 86 14.96 -11.11 0.84
CA PHE A 86 15.78 -11.72 1.87
C PHE A 86 16.29 -13.12 1.45
N PRO A 87 17.53 -13.48 1.84
CA PRO A 87 18.06 -14.84 1.66
C PRO A 87 17.21 -15.87 2.38
N HIS A 88 17.14 -17.10 1.83
CA HIS A 88 16.30 -18.18 2.36
C HIS A 88 16.48 -18.43 3.86
N GLN A 89 17.72 -18.33 4.36
CA GLN A 89 18.06 -18.61 5.76
C GLN A 89 17.51 -17.58 6.77
N TYR A 90 17.29 -16.33 6.33
CA TYR A 90 16.86 -15.23 7.21
C TYR A 90 15.56 -14.57 6.75
N ARG A 91 14.83 -15.24 5.85
CA ARG A 91 13.68 -14.67 5.16
C ARG A 91 12.57 -14.24 6.10
N TYR A 92 12.16 -15.11 7.02
CA TYR A 92 11.10 -14.81 7.99
C TYR A 92 11.52 -13.78 9.02
N SER A 93 12.72 -13.92 9.60
CA SER A 93 13.24 -12.99 10.61
C SER A 93 13.53 -11.61 10.02
N GLY A 94 14.15 -11.54 8.84
CA GLY A 94 14.47 -10.29 8.16
C GLY A 94 13.22 -9.54 7.71
N PHE A 95 12.25 -10.25 7.11
CA PHE A 95 10.94 -9.66 6.77
C PHE A 95 10.24 -9.17 8.04
N GLY A 96 10.12 -10.01 9.06
CA GLY A 96 9.44 -9.68 10.31
C GLY A 96 10.03 -8.45 11.00
N VAL A 97 11.36 -8.35 11.10
CA VAL A 97 12.02 -7.20 11.72
C VAL A 97 11.79 -5.93 10.90
N ALA A 98 12.04 -5.95 9.60
CA ALA A 98 11.87 -4.77 8.75
C ALA A 98 10.40 -4.29 8.71
N PHE A 99 9.46 -5.22 8.60
CA PHE A 99 8.03 -4.93 8.56
C PHE A 99 7.51 -4.37 9.88
N ASN A 100 7.85 -5.02 11.01
CA ASN A 100 7.40 -4.55 12.33
C ASN A 100 8.01 -3.21 12.70
N ILE A 101 9.26 -2.92 12.33
CA ILE A 101 9.85 -1.59 12.55
C ILE A 101 9.07 -0.54 11.76
N GLY A 102 8.77 -0.80 10.49
CA GLY A 102 7.97 0.10 9.66
C GLY A 102 6.58 0.36 10.25
N ILE A 103 5.85 -0.70 10.60
CA ILE A 103 4.51 -0.57 11.21
C ILE A 103 4.58 0.07 12.59
N SER A 104 5.61 -0.19 13.39
CA SER A 104 5.73 0.45 14.72
C SER A 104 5.93 1.96 14.59
N LEU A 105 6.70 2.41 13.59
CA LEU A 105 6.93 3.84 13.34
C LEU A 105 5.71 4.54 12.75
N PHE A 106 5.04 3.91 11.77
CA PHE A 106 3.98 4.55 10.99
C PHE A 106 2.54 4.18 11.42
N GLY A 107 2.37 3.07 12.13
CA GLY A 107 1.05 2.51 12.45
C GLY A 107 0.23 3.40 13.39
N GLY A 108 0.85 3.94 14.45
CA GLY A 108 0.18 4.86 15.37
C GLY A 108 0.30 6.33 14.96
N THR A 109 1.35 6.70 14.23
CA THR A 109 1.61 8.10 13.85
C THR A 109 0.73 8.56 12.70
N THR A 110 0.36 7.67 11.78
CA THR A 110 -0.52 7.99 10.63
C THR A 110 -1.82 8.69 11.04
N PRO A 111 -2.66 8.13 11.94
CA PRO A 111 -3.91 8.80 12.33
C PRO A 111 -3.66 10.15 13.02
N ILE A 112 -2.58 10.29 13.79
CA ILE A 112 -2.20 11.55 14.44
C ILE A 112 -1.85 12.61 13.40
N VAL A 113 -1.01 12.26 12.42
CA VAL A 113 -0.62 13.17 11.32
C VAL A 113 -1.83 13.54 10.48
N MET A 114 -2.69 12.58 10.16
CA MET A 114 -3.92 12.85 9.40
C MET A 114 -4.85 13.80 10.16
N MET A 115 -5.07 13.58 11.45
CA MET A 115 -5.89 14.45 12.28
C MET A 115 -5.29 15.85 12.38
N TRP A 116 -3.97 15.95 12.60
CA TRP A 116 -3.26 17.24 12.61
C TRP A 116 -3.39 17.98 11.28
N LEU A 117 -3.31 17.27 10.16
CA LEU A 117 -3.40 17.85 8.83
C LEU A 117 -4.80 18.38 8.53
N VAL A 118 -5.85 17.65 8.93
CA VAL A 118 -7.24 18.12 8.83
C VAL A 118 -7.47 19.36 9.70
N ASN A 119 -7.02 19.33 10.97
CA ASN A 119 -7.19 20.44 11.90
C ASN A 119 -6.43 21.70 11.45
N SER A 120 -5.22 21.54 10.90
CA SER A 120 -4.39 22.68 10.47
C SER A 120 -4.88 23.29 9.16
N THR A 121 -5.32 22.45 8.22
CA THR A 121 -5.75 22.91 6.87
C THR A 121 -7.23 23.28 6.84
N SER A 122 -8.01 22.91 7.86
CA SER A 122 -9.48 23.00 7.88
C SER A 122 -10.15 22.32 6.68
N ASN A 123 -9.50 21.30 6.12
CA ASN A 123 -9.93 20.62 4.89
C ASN A 123 -9.89 19.10 5.08
N PHE A 124 -11.04 18.44 4.89
CA PHE A 124 -11.21 17.00 5.04
C PHE A 124 -10.51 16.17 3.95
N ILE A 125 -10.11 16.78 2.84
CA ILE A 125 -9.38 16.12 1.75
C ILE A 125 -7.89 16.00 2.06
N SER A 126 -7.39 16.77 3.04
CA SER A 126 -5.96 16.86 3.32
C SER A 126 -5.25 15.50 3.53
N PRO A 127 -5.86 14.48 4.18
CA PRO A 127 -5.24 13.17 4.32
C PRO A 127 -4.96 12.45 2.99
N ALA A 128 -5.62 12.82 1.87
CA ALA A 128 -5.29 12.30 0.54
C ALA A 128 -3.83 12.58 0.17
N TRP A 129 -3.28 13.74 0.54
CA TRP A 129 -1.88 14.10 0.29
C TRP A 129 -0.91 13.17 1.02
N TYR A 130 -1.27 12.71 2.22
CA TYR A 130 -0.47 11.74 2.97
C TYR A 130 -0.40 10.40 2.22
N TYR A 131 -1.52 9.92 1.69
CA TYR A 131 -1.56 8.70 0.88
C TYR A 131 -0.78 8.84 -0.44
N MET A 132 -0.89 9.98 -1.11
CA MET A 132 -0.09 10.28 -2.31
C MET A 132 1.40 10.32 -2.00
N PHE A 133 1.80 10.95 -0.89
CA PHE A 133 3.18 10.99 -0.44
C PHE A 133 3.73 9.59 -0.16
N GLY A 134 2.95 8.75 0.54
CA GLY A 134 3.28 7.35 0.76
C GLY A 134 3.44 6.56 -0.55
N ALA A 135 2.56 6.78 -1.52
CA ALA A 135 2.64 6.15 -2.84
C ALA A 135 3.91 6.55 -3.62
N ILE A 136 4.31 7.83 -3.55
CA ILE A 136 5.56 8.33 -4.16
C ILE A 136 6.78 7.65 -3.52
N ILE A 137 6.84 7.59 -2.19
CA ILE A 137 7.92 6.92 -1.47
C ILE A 137 7.95 5.42 -1.83
N GLY A 138 6.78 4.78 -1.89
CA GLY A 138 6.64 3.37 -2.28
C GLY A 138 7.19 3.11 -3.69
N LEU A 139 6.80 3.94 -4.66
CA LEU A 139 7.32 3.86 -6.02
C LEU A 139 8.84 4.05 -6.08
N ALA A 140 9.37 5.07 -5.40
CA ALA A 140 10.81 5.31 -5.34
C ALA A 140 11.56 4.11 -4.72
N SER A 141 11.04 3.55 -3.63
CA SER A 141 11.62 2.39 -2.94
C SER A 141 11.68 1.16 -3.84
N ILE A 142 10.61 0.90 -4.61
CA ILE A 142 10.56 -0.20 -5.56
C ILE A 142 11.58 -0.01 -6.69
N MET A 143 11.73 1.21 -7.20
CA MET A 143 12.73 1.51 -8.23
C MET A 143 14.15 1.26 -7.73
N VAL A 144 14.46 1.64 -6.49
CA VAL A 144 15.76 1.38 -5.88
C VAL A 144 16.00 -0.12 -5.72
N CYS A 145 15.02 -0.87 -5.19
CA CYS A 145 15.13 -2.33 -5.03
C CYS A 145 15.34 -3.05 -6.37
N GLU A 146 14.62 -2.65 -7.41
CA GLU A 146 14.76 -3.25 -8.74
C GLU A 146 16.14 -2.98 -9.36
N ARG A 147 16.67 -1.76 -9.21
CA ARG A 147 18.02 -1.41 -9.67
C ARG A 147 19.07 -2.26 -8.98
N GLY A 148 18.96 -2.45 -7.67
CA GLY A 148 19.85 -3.31 -6.88
C GLY A 148 19.84 -4.75 -7.39
N ARG A 149 18.65 -5.32 -7.59
CA ARG A 149 18.48 -6.71 -8.07
C ARG A 149 19.06 -6.91 -9.47
N ARG A 150 18.84 -5.99 -10.40
CA ARG A 150 19.41 -6.06 -11.76
C ARG A 150 20.93 -5.99 -11.76
N ARG A 151 21.52 -5.21 -10.83
CA ARG A 151 22.98 -5.09 -10.70
C ARG A 151 23.62 -6.40 -10.22
N LEU A 152 23.00 -7.08 -9.24
CA LEU A 152 23.49 -8.37 -8.73
C LEU A 152 23.50 -9.45 -9.82
N ILE A 153 22.40 -9.59 -10.56
CA ILE A 153 22.29 -10.57 -11.66
C ILE A 153 23.38 -10.32 -12.72
N ARG A 154 23.68 -9.06 -13.04
CA ARG A 154 24.74 -8.70 -14.00
C ARG A 154 26.14 -9.05 -13.48
N LEU A 155 26.40 -8.93 -12.19
CA LEU A 155 27.70 -9.27 -11.60
C LEU A 155 27.92 -10.78 -11.58
N GLU A 156 26.89 -11.55 -11.21
CA GLU A 156 26.92 -13.02 -11.28
C GLU A 156 27.19 -13.51 -12.71
N SER A 157 26.54 -12.89 -13.72
CA SER A 157 26.79 -13.25 -15.11
C SER A 157 28.19 -12.86 -15.61
N THR A 158 28.86 -11.89 -14.98
CA THR A 158 30.21 -11.46 -15.37
C THR A 158 31.30 -12.31 -14.70
N LEU A 159 31.05 -12.79 -13.48
CA LEU A 159 31.97 -13.67 -12.73
C LEU A 159 31.89 -15.15 -13.17
N ALA A 160 30.87 -15.52 -13.93
CA ALA A 160 30.69 -16.87 -14.48
C ALA A 160 31.49 -17.15 -15.77
N TYR A 161 32.28 -16.18 -16.25
CA TYR A 161 33.22 -16.28 -17.36
C TYR A 161 34.64 -16.00 -16.88
#